data_AF-A0AAV5B6I6-F1
#
_entry.id   AF-A0AAV5B6I6-F1
#
_cell.length_a   1.000
_cell.length_b   1.000
_cell.length_c   1.000
_cell.angle_alpha   90.00
_cell.angle_beta   90.00
_cell.angle_gamma   90.00
#
_symmetry.space_group_name_H-M   'P 1'
#
loop_
_entity.id
_entity.type
_entity.pdbx_description
1 polymer ?
#
loop_
_entity_poly.entity_id
_entity_poly.type
_entity_poly.pdbx_seq_one_letter_code
_entity_poly.pdbx_strand_id
1 'polypeptide(L)'
;MSAPRLGGTRPWSPEEDAALYEHYRKHGPSWPGWLAAGVDRTPGAISRRARLIGAAERRGDRWRPEEDEALRRLLGLLAERMARPPVTVAARIRELAARDAASRGDA
;
A
#
# COMPACT_ATOMS: atom_id res chain seq x y z
N MET A 1 6.77 24.61 -28.22
CA MET A 1 5.33 24.28 -28.38
C MET A 1 4.82 23.81 -27.02
N SER A 2 4.11 24.67 -26.27
CA SER A 2 3.44 24.26 -25.03
C SER A 2 1.99 23.96 -25.34
N ALA A 3 1.58 22.71 -25.15
CA ALA A 3 0.20 22.29 -25.35
C ALA A 3 -0.74 23.00 -24.36
N PRO A 4 -1.97 23.36 -24.79
CA PRO A 4 -2.93 24.01 -23.92
C PRO A 4 -3.39 23.04 -22.84
N ARG A 5 -3.27 23.43 -21.57
CA ARG A 5 -3.84 22.67 -20.44
C ARG A 5 -5.35 22.87 -20.48
N LEU A 6 -6.05 21.95 -21.15
CA LEU A 6 -7.51 21.94 -21.17
C LEU A 6 -8.01 21.72 -19.74
N GLY A 7 -8.49 22.81 -19.14
CA GLY A 7 -9.26 22.79 -17.90
C GLY A 7 -10.59 22.10 -18.16
N GLY A 8 -10.61 20.79 -17.95
CA GLY A 8 -11.80 19.95 -17.98
C GLY A 8 -11.59 18.77 -17.04
N THR A 9 -12.57 18.51 -16.20
CA THR A 9 -12.61 17.44 -15.19
C THR A 9 -12.60 16.05 -15.81
N ARG A 10 -11.51 15.68 -16.50
CA ARG A 10 -11.31 14.31 -16.98
C ARG A 10 -11.32 13.36 -15.78
N PRO A 11 -12.19 12.33 -15.74
CA PRO A 11 -12.17 11.35 -14.66
C PRO A 11 -10.81 10.64 -14.61
N TRP A 12 -10.41 10.18 -13.44
CA TRP A 12 -9.21 9.36 -13.28
C TRP A 12 -9.45 7.98 -13.86
N SER A 13 -8.54 7.49 -14.70
CA SER A 13 -8.63 6.13 -15.22
C SER A 13 -7.98 5.13 -14.25
N PRO A 14 -8.37 3.83 -14.30
CA PRO A 14 -7.73 2.79 -13.51
C PRO A 14 -6.21 2.68 -13.73
N GLU A 15 -5.75 2.96 -14.96
CA GLU A 15 -4.33 2.94 -15.32
C GLU A 15 -3.57 4.10 -14.68
N GLU A 16 -4.19 5.29 -14.59
CA GLU A 16 -3.61 6.41 -13.86
C GLU A 16 -3.48 6.07 -12.36
N ASP A 17 -4.50 5.47 -11.76
CA ASP A 17 -4.45 5.04 -10.35
C ASP A 17 -3.37 3.96 -10.12
N ALA A 18 -3.23 3.00 -11.05
CA ALA A 18 -2.17 2.00 -11.01
C ALA A 18 -0.76 2.62 -11.04
N ALA A 19 -0.52 3.58 -11.93
CA ALA A 19 0.73 4.32 -12.00
C ALA A 19 1.01 5.10 -10.69
N LEU A 20 -0.04 5.67 -10.07
CA LEU A 20 0.08 6.33 -8.78
C LEU A 20 0.51 5.35 -7.68
N TYR A 21 -0.08 4.15 -7.62
CA TYR A 21 0.34 3.12 -6.65
C TYR A 21 1.81 2.70 -6.83
N GLU A 22 2.28 2.62 -8.07
CA GLU A 22 3.63 2.16 -8.37
C GLU A 22 4.70 3.23 -8.08
N HIS A 23 4.47 4.47 -8.52
CA HIS A 23 5.53 5.47 -8.60
C HIS A 23 5.46 6.58 -7.53
N TYR A 24 4.27 6.87 -6.99
CA TYR A 24 4.06 8.07 -6.18
C TYR A 24 4.92 8.08 -4.91
N ARG A 25 5.04 6.94 -4.23
CA ARG A 25 5.84 6.84 -3.00
C ARG A 25 7.33 7.05 -3.20
N LYS A 26 7.85 6.65 -4.36
CA LYS A 26 9.28 6.70 -4.67
C LYS A 26 9.70 8.08 -5.17
N HIS A 27 8.84 8.73 -5.95
CA HIS A 27 9.21 9.93 -6.69
C HIS A 27 8.42 11.19 -6.31
N GLY A 28 7.25 11.03 -5.67
CA GLY A 28 6.39 12.14 -5.28
C GLY A 28 5.60 12.76 -6.44
N PRO A 29 4.81 13.81 -6.15
CA PRO A 29 3.89 14.42 -7.12
C PRO A 29 4.59 15.19 -8.25
N SER A 30 5.83 15.60 -8.07
CA SER A 30 6.59 16.41 -9.05
C SER A 30 7.52 15.57 -9.93
N TRP A 31 7.35 14.25 -9.96
CA TRP A 31 8.18 13.36 -10.75
C TRP A 31 8.02 13.62 -12.25
N PRO A 32 9.09 13.89 -13.02
CA PRO A 32 8.98 14.14 -14.46
C PRO A 32 8.55 12.90 -15.26
N GLY A 33 8.66 11.69 -14.69
CA GLY A 33 8.27 10.45 -15.36
C GLY A 33 6.77 10.19 -15.44
N TRP A 34 5.92 11.04 -14.85
CA TRP A 34 4.47 10.85 -14.86
C TRP A 34 3.88 10.75 -16.26
N LEU A 35 4.35 11.57 -17.20
CA LEU A 35 3.89 11.52 -18.58
C LEU A 35 4.22 10.17 -19.25
N ALA A 36 5.41 9.63 -19.00
CA ALA A 36 5.81 8.31 -19.50
C ALA A 36 5.04 7.17 -18.83
N ALA A 37 4.63 7.36 -17.57
CA ALA A 37 3.75 6.46 -16.83
C ALA A 37 2.26 6.60 -17.19
N GLY A 38 1.92 7.38 -18.23
CA GLY A 38 0.53 7.55 -18.69
C GLY A 38 -0.30 8.55 -17.89
N VAL A 39 0.34 9.36 -17.02
CA VAL A 39 -0.32 10.36 -16.17
C VAL A 39 0.05 11.77 -16.64
N ASP A 40 -0.79 12.35 -17.51
CA ASP A 40 -0.67 13.76 -17.93
C ASP A 40 -1.54 14.66 -17.05
N ARG A 41 -1.11 14.87 -15.80
CA ARG A 41 -1.83 15.66 -14.78
C ARG A 41 -0.86 16.58 -14.05
N THR A 42 -1.39 17.65 -13.46
CA THR A 42 -0.57 18.55 -12.65
C THR A 42 -0.12 17.86 -11.36
N PRO A 43 1.04 18.25 -10.79
CA PRO A 43 1.50 17.72 -9.50
C PRO A 43 0.47 17.85 -8.38
N GLY A 44 -0.29 18.95 -8.37
CA GLY A 44 -1.37 19.17 -7.40
C GLY A 44 -2.51 18.16 -7.55
N ALA A 45 -2.91 17.84 -8.78
CA ALA A 45 -3.93 16.81 -9.04
C ALA A 45 -3.45 15.41 -8.65
N ILE A 46 -2.20 15.08 -8.99
CA ILE A 46 -1.55 13.81 -8.63
C ILE A 46 -1.49 13.66 -7.11
N SER A 47 -1.03 14.68 -6.39
CA SER A 47 -0.96 14.68 -4.93
C SER A 47 -2.33 14.46 -4.27
N ARG A 48 -3.35 15.19 -4.75
CA ARG A 48 -4.72 15.05 -4.24
C ARG A 48 -5.26 13.65 -4.50
N ARG A 49 -5.09 13.11 -5.71
CA ARG A 49 -5.57 11.76 -6.05
C ARG A 49 -4.85 10.69 -5.26
N ALA A 50 -3.51 10.76 -5.16
CA ALA A 50 -2.71 9.79 -4.44
C ALA A 50 -3.10 9.68 -2.96
N ARG A 51 -3.49 10.79 -2.32
CA ARG A 51 -4.06 10.77 -0.96
C ARG A 51 -5.43 10.11 -0.93
N LEU A 52 -6.30 10.42 -1.89
CA LEU A 52 -7.67 9.90 -1.95
C LEU A 52 -7.72 8.38 -2.17
N ILE A 53 -6.81 7.85 -3.00
CA ILE A 53 -6.73 6.40 -3.30
C ILE A 53 -5.76 5.65 -2.38
N GLY A 54 -5.10 6.33 -1.43
CA GLY A 54 -4.15 5.70 -0.50
C GLY A 54 -2.78 5.32 -1.11
N ALA A 55 -2.45 5.85 -2.29
CA ALA A 55 -1.11 5.71 -2.89
C ALA A 55 -0.05 6.57 -2.16
N ALA A 56 -0.47 7.56 -1.39
CA ALA A 56 0.42 8.37 -0.54
C ALA A 56 0.74 7.72 0.82
N GLU A 57 -0.03 6.71 1.26
CA GLU A 57 0.16 6.04 2.53
C GLU A 57 1.47 5.22 2.54
N ARG A 58 2.21 5.20 3.66
CA ARG A 58 3.36 4.30 3.79
C ARG A 58 2.87 2.85 3.83
N ARG A 59 3.64 1.96 3.19
CA ARG A 59 3.51 0.51 3.46
C ARG A 59 3.73 0.30 4.96
N GLY A 60 2.76 -0.36 5.61
CA GLY A 60 2.76 -0.60 7.06
C GLY A 60 1.95 0.39 7.90
N ASP A 61 1.44 1.50 7.36
CA ASP A 61 0.56 2.40 8.12
C ASP A 61 -0.89 1.87 8.19
N ARG A 62 -1.29 1.07 7.19
CA ARG A 62 -2.59 0.43 7.09
C ARG A 62 -2.47 -0.95 6.45
N TRP A 63 -3.16 -1.93 7.03
CA TRP A 63 -3.31 -3.26 6.42
C TRP A 63 -4.14 -3.16 5.14
N ARG A 64 -3.57 -3.60 4.03
CA ARG A 64 -4.23 -3.67 2.74
C ARG A 64 -4.95 -5.02 2.57
N PRO A 65 -6.01 -5.09 1.75
CA PRO A 65 -6.73 -6.33 1.51
C PRO A 65 -5.83 -7.48 1.04
N GLU A 66 -4.81 -7.18 0.23
CA GLU A 66 -3.85 -8.17 -0.27
C GLU A 66 -2.93 -8.69 0.86
N GLU A 67 -2.60 -7.84 1.83
CA GLU A 67 -1.83 -8.21 3.01
C GLU A 67 -2.66 -9.10 3.96
N ASP A 68 -3.94 -8.75 4.17
CA ASP A 68 -4.88 -9.59 4.92
C ASP A 68 -5.04 -10.97 4.29
N GLU A 69 -5.14 -11.04 2.97
CA GLU A 69 -5.29 -12.30 2.26
C GLU A 69 -4.02 -13.16 2.36
N ALA A 70 -2.85 -12.54 2.22
CA ALA A 70 -1.58 -13.21 2.46
C ALA A 70 -1.49 -13.75 3.89
N LEU A 71 -1.91 -12.96 4.89
CA LEU A 71 -1.94 -13.38 6.29
C LEU A 71 -2.89 -14.56 6.52
N ARG A 72 -4.11 -14.54 5.97
CA ARG A 72 -5.08 -15.65 6.09
C ARG A 72 -4.52 -16.94 5.51
N ARG A 73 -3.93 -16.87 4.30
CA ARG A 73 -3.33 -18.02 3.64
C ARG A 73 -2.17 -18.60 4.45
N LEU A 74 -1.25 -17.77 4.91
CA LEU A 74 -0.10 -18.21 5.72
C LEU A 74 -0.56 -18.81 7.05
N LEU A 75 -1.55 -18.21 7.71
CA LEU A 75 -2.11 -18.73 8.95
C LEU A 75 -2.75 -20.11 8.74
N GLY A 76 -3.50 -20.31 7.66
CA GLY A 76 -4.09 -21.61 7.31
C GLY A 76 -3.03 -22.70 7.14
N LEU A 77 -1.97 -22.42 6.39
CA LEU A 77 -0.86 -23.36 6.17
C LEU A 77 -0.13 -23.73 7.47
N LEU A 78 0.06 -22.76 8.38
CA LEU A 78 0.66 -23.02 9.69
C LEU A 78 -0.26 -23.86 10.58
N ALA A 79 -1.55 -23.54 10.58
CA ALA A 79 -2.57 -24.25 11.35
C ALA A 79 -2.66 -25.73 10.94
N GLU A 80 -2.72 -26.01 9.64
CA GLU A 80 -2.70 -27.37 9.09
C GLU A 80 -1.44 -28.11 9.50
N ARG A 81 -0.26 -27.50 9.29
CA ARG A 81 1.03 -28.14 9.61
C ARG A 81 1.21 -28.42 11.11
N MET A 82 0.60 -27.63 11.97
CA MET A 82 0.64 -27.83 13.42
C MET A 82 -0.50 -28.73 13.94
N ALA A 83 -1.45 -29.12 13.09
CA ALA A 83 -2.71 -29.75 13.48
C ALA A 83 -3.43 -28.97 14.59
N ARG A 84 -3.54 -27.65 14.43
CA ARG A 84 -4.17 -26.73 15.40
C ARG A 84 -5.19 -25.82 14.70
N PRO A 85 -6.22 -25.33 15.41
CA PRO A 85 -7.13 -24.32 14.85
C PRO A 85 -6.39 -23.00 14.55
N PRO A 86 -6.66 -22.32 13.41
CA PRO A 86 -6.01 -21.07 13.02
C PRO A 86 -6.02 -19.99 14.11
N VAL A 87 -7.14 -19.85 14.83
CA VAL A 87 -7.27 -18.86 15.91
C VAL A 87 -6.27 -19.08 17.05
N THR A 88 -5.98 -20.34 17.39
CA THR A 88 -5.01 -20.67 18.45
C THR A 88 -3.58 -20.40 18.02
N VAL A 89 -3.26 -20.63 16.74
CA VAL A 89 -1.96 -20.31 16.15
C VAL A 89 -1.76 -18.79 16.12
N ALA A 90 -2.77 -18.03 15.70
CA ALA A 90 -2.71 -16.57 15.69
C ALA A 90 -2.52 -15.99 17.10
N ALA A 91 -3.25 -16.52 18.09
CA ALA A 91 -3.07 -16.13 19.50
C ALA A 91 -1.63 -16.40 19.97
N ARG A 92 -1.08 -17.58 19.64
CA ARG A 92 0.29 -17.92 20.01
C ARG A 92 1.34 -17.04 19.33
N ILE A 93 1.16 -16.71 18.05
CA ILE A 93 2.04 -15.77 17.33
C ILE A 93 2.05 -14.41 18.02
N ARG A 94 0.88 -13.90 18.41
CA ARG A 94 0.77 -12.62 19.13
C ARG A 94 1.49 -12.65 20.48
N GLU A 95 1.33 -13.73 21.26
CA GLU A 95 2.03 -13.91 22.53
C GLU A 95 3.55 -13.91 22.37
N LEU A 96 4.07 -14.63 21.37
CA LEU A 96 5.51 -14.69 21.10
C LEU A 96 6.05 -13.33 20.68
N ALA A 97 5.35 -12.63 19.78
CA ALA A 97 5.75 -11.29 19.35
C ALA A 97 5.81 -10.28 20.52
N ALA A 98 4.86 -10.36 21.46
CA ALA A 98 4.86 -9.51 22.66
C ALA A 98 6.05 -9.81 23.57
N ARG A 99 6.40 -11.09 23.76
CA ARG A 99 7.57 -11.50 24.54
C ARG A 99 8.87 -11.00 23.90
N ASP A 100 9.03 -11.19 22.60
CA ASP A 100 10.23 -10.75 21.88
C ASP A 100 10.39 -9.22 21.86
N ALA A 101 9.29 -8.47 21.92
CA ALA A 101 9.33 -7.02 22.05
C ALA A 101 9.78 -6.60 23.46
N ALA A 102 9.27 -7.25 24.51
CA ALA A 102 9.68 -7.00 25.89
C ALA A 102 11.18 -7.31 26.08
N SER A 103 11.67 -8.42 25.54
CA SER A 103 13.10 -8.77 25.59
C SER A 103 14.03 -7.83 24.81
N ARG A 104 13.50 -6.98 23.93
CA ARG A 104 14.27 -5.98 23.17
C ARG A 104 14.29 -4.59 23.81
N GLY A 105 13.41 -4.33 24.78
CA GLY A 105 13.31 -3.04 25.48
C GLY A 105 14.16 -2.91 26.75
N ASP A 106 14.74 -4.02 27.22
CA ASP A 106 15.69 -4.06 28.34
C ASP A 106 17.13 -4.20 27.80
N ALA A 107 17.70 -3.12 27.26
CA ALA A 107 19.13 -2.97 26.95
C ALA A 107 19.54 -1.50 26.94
#